data_AF-A0A7L3MTV8-F1
#
_entry.id   AF-A0A7L3MTV8-F1
#
_cell.length_a   1.000
_cell.length_b   1.000
_cell.length_c   1.000
_cell.angle_alpha   90.00
_cell.angle_beta   90.00
_cell.angle_gamma   90.00
#
_symmetry.space_group_name_H-M   'P 1'
#
loop_
_entity.id
_entity.type
_entity.pdbx_description
1 polymer ?
#
loop_
_entity_poly.entity_id
_entity_poly.type
_entity_poly.pdbx_seq_one_letter_code
_entity_poly.pdbx_strand_id
1 'polypeptide(L)'
;ISEDVKNELANELSASTPGFSMIKVKEQQFYKVGLADAVDLFRARRVFIKDGFAYVPLKEIDAIVLNNYRTKLSKALALTARSLPSIQSDERLQPLLNHLSHSYVGPDYSVQKNTGKISLEQIDSLSVKSFPLCMRQLHRALRDNHHLRHGGRMQYGLFLKGIGLTLEQALEFWKKEFIRGKVDPDKFDKGYAYSIRHNYGKEGKRTDYTPYCCMKIIMSNPPSQGDYHGCPFRHSDPELLKQKLQLYKIPPSGITQILELVKGMHYQLACQKYFELTHDVDDIGFSLNHPNQYFTESQKLLSGGKELKKELSNSGSSHQKSNSQESMNSNCTPTSSNTTDAELEGLEAYFTED
;
A
#
# COMPACT_ATOMS: atom_id res chain seq x y z
N ILE A 1 22.08 24.76 30.97
CA ILE A 1 22.98 25.61 31.81
C ILE A 1 22.19 26.11 33.01
N SER A 2 22.84 26.45 34.13
CA SER A 2 22.13 27.07 35.26
C SER A 2 21.60 28.45 34.88
N GLU A 3 20.61 28.93 35.63
CA GLU A 3 19.98 30.23 35.37
C GLU A 3 20.97 31.39 35.61
N ASP A 4 21.90 31.24 36.55
CA ASP A 4 22.97 32.22 36.80
C ASP A 4 23.86 32.42 35.56
N VAL A 5 24.32 31.33 34.96
CA VAL A 5 25.13 31.36 33.73
C VAL A 5 24.32 31.90 32.55
N LYS A 6 23.02 31.61 32.50
CA LYS A 6 22.13 32.13 31.46
C LYS A 6 21.94 33.65 31.58
N ASN A 7 21.83 34.16 32.81
CA ASN A 7 21.71 35.59 33.10
C ASN A 7 23.02 36.33 32.82
N GLU A 8 24.16 35.74 33.17
CA GLU A 8 25.50 36.29 32.87
C GLU A 8 25.71 36.46 31.36
N LEU A 9 25.33 35.44 30.57
CA LEU A 9 25.54 35.40 29.12
C LEU A 9 24.34 35.93 28.31
N ALA A 10 23.36 36.56 28.95
CA ALA A 10 22.08 36.86 28.31
C ALA A 10 22.22 37.76 27.07
N ASN A 11 23.10 38.76 27.12
CA ASN A 11 23.37 39.68 26.01
C ASN A 11 23.93 38.93 24.80
N GLU A 12 24.93 38.09 25.04
CA GLU A 12 25.63 37.32 24.02
C GLU A 12 24.74 36.25 23.41
N LEU A 13 23.94 35.56 24.24
CA LEU A 13 22.95 34.59 23.80
C LEU A 13 21.89 35.24 22.91
N SER A 14 21.39 36.44 23.28
CA SER A 14 20.43 37.18 22.47
C SER A 14 21.03 37.68 21.16
N ALA A 15 22.28 38.15 21.16
CA ALA A 15 22.95 38.67 19.98
C ALA A 15 23.33 37.57 18.98
N SER A 16 23.67 36.37 19.46
CA SER A 16 24.18 35.27 18.64
C SER A 16 23.09 34.30 18.18
N THR A 17 21.86 34.43 18.68
CA THR A 17 20.74 33.55 18.35
C THR A 17 19.67 34.31 17.56
N PRO A 18 19.51 34.03 16.25
CA PRO A 18 18.56 34.76 15.40
C PRO A 18 17.11 34.70 15.93
N GLY A 19 16.45 35.86 16.02
CA GLY A 19 15.04 35.96 16.44
C GLY A 19 14.78 35.84 17.94
N PHE A 20 15.84 35.76 18.75
CA PHE A 20 15.75 35.78 20.22
C PHE A 20 15.92 37.20 20.75
N SER A 21 14.93 37.66 21.50
CA SER A 21 15.05 38.82 22.38
C SER A 21 15.50 38.36 23.77
N MET A 22 15.91 39.31 24.61
CA MET A 22 16.25 39.05 26.01
C MET A 22 15.16 38.31 26.80
N ILE A 23 13.90 38.61 26.51
CA ILE A 23 12.74 37.94 27.14
C ILE A 23 12.73 36.47 26.74
N LYS A 24 12.90 36.18 25.44
CA LYS A 24 12.93 34.80 24.93
C LYS A 24 14.13 34.01 25.45
N VAL A 25 15.29 34.65 25.64
CA VAL A 25 16.47 33.99 26.23
C VAL A 25 16.16 33.53 27.65
N LYS A 26 15.44 34.34 28.45
CA LYS A 26 14.99 33.96 29.80
C LYS A 26 13.96 32.84 29.82
N GLU A 27 13.06 32.80 28.85
CA GLU A 27 12.02 31.76 28.77
C GLU A 27 12.55 30.42 28.24
N GLN A 28 13.57 30.43 27.37
CA GLN A 28 14.12 29.22 26.77
C GLN A 28 15.19 28.54 27.65
N GLN A 29 15.29 27.22 27.47
CA GLN A 29 16.40 26.44 27.99
C GLN A 29 17.57 26.45 26.99
N PHE A 30 18.79 26.54 27.53
CA PHE A 30 20.03 26.45 26.77
C PHE A 30 20.89 25.29 27.26
N TYR A 31 21.49 24.59 26.30
CA TYR A 31 22.40 23.47 26.53
C TYR A 31 23.82 23.91 26.18
N LYS A 32 24.78 23.47 26.99
CA LYS A 32 26.21 23.65 26.71
C LYS A 32 26.68 22.40 26.00
N VAL A 33 27.09 22.53 24.75
CA VAL A 33 27.48 21.42 23.88
C VAL A 33 28.92 21.64 23.40
N GLY A 34 29.68 20.56 23.22
CA GLY A 34 31.02 20.64 22.64
C GLY A 34 30.96 21.23 21.23
N LEU A 35 31.90 22.11 20.89
CA LEU A 35 31.86 22.83 19.61
C LEU A 35 31.78 21.88 18.40
N ALA A 36 32.49 20.75 18.44
CA ALA A 36 32.51 19.76 17.37
C ALA A 36 31.13 19.15 17.04
N ASP A 37 30.21 19.08 18.01
CA ASP A 37 28.87 18.52 17.80
C ASP A 37 27.88 19.57 17.25
N ALA A 38 28.23 20.86 17.32
CA ALA A 38 27.36 21.98 16.94
C ALA A 38 27.80 22.71 15.65
N VAL A 39 28.59 22.04 14.80
CA VAL A 39 29.20 22.62 13.59
C VAL A 39 28.22 23.34 12.68
N ASP A 40 27.08 22.72 12.39
CA ASP A 40 26.08 23.31 11.49
C ASP A 40 25.44 24.58 12.06
N LEU A 41 25.30 24.64 13.39
CA LEU A 41 24.69 25.79 14.06
C LEU A 41 25.64 26.97 14.13
N PHE A 42 26.90 26.76 14.52
CA PHE A 42 27.84 27.87 14.64
C PHE A 42 28.36 28.35 13.29
N ARG A 43 28.51 27.47 12.29
CA ARG A 43 28.85 27.89 10.91
C ARG A 43 27.79 28.84 10.35
N ALA A 44 26.53 28.61 10.67
CA ALA A 44 25.41 29.48 10.32
C ALA A 44 25.25 30.70 11.25
N ARG A 45 26.15 30.89 12.23
CA ARG A 45 26.09 31.94 13.25
C ARG A 45 24.74 31.97 14.00
N ARG A 46 24.22 30.79 14.35
CA ARG A 46 22.91 30.63 15.03
C ARG A 46 23.01 30.40 16.53
N VAL A 47 24.23 30.28 17.07
CA VAL A 47 24.49 29.96 18.48
C VAL A 47 25.69 30.75 18.99
N PHE A 48 25.69 31.03 20.29
CA PHE A 48 26.83 31.63 20.97
C PHE A 48 27.93 30.60 21.23
N ILE A 49 29.19 31.01 21.11
CA ILE A 49 30.35 30.16 21.37
C ILE A 49 31.23 30.82 22.42
N LYS A 50 31.64 30.07 23.44
CA LYS A 50 32.62 30.50 24.45
C LYS A 50 33.43 29.30 24.93
N ASP A 51 34.74 29.47 25.03
CA ASP A 51 35.68 28.49 25.59
C ASP A 51 35.58 27.07 24.98
N GLY A 52 35.38 26.96 23.67
CA GLY A 52 35.26 25.67 22.98
C GLY A 52 33.90 24.98 23.14
N PHE A 53 32.89 25.71 23.64
CA PHE A 53 31.52 25.22 23.76
C PHE A 53 30.54 26.11 23.02
N ALA A 54 29.54 25.49 22.40
CA ALA A 54 28.38 26.16 21.85
C ALA A 54 27.22 26.13 22.86
N TYR A 55 26.51 27.25 22.95
CA TYR A 55 25.33 27.41 23.80
C TYR A 55 24.08 27.39 22.92
N VAL A 56 23.39 26.26 22.96
CA VAL A 56 22.36 25.88 21.99
C VAL A 56 20.99 25.97 22.66
N PRO A 57 20.03 26.74 22.12
CA PRO A 57 18.67 26.76 22.62
C PRO A 57 17.98 25.42 22.37
N LEU A 58 16.99 25.06 23.19
CA LEU A 58 16.23 23.81 23.05
C LEU A 58 15.66 23.62 21.64
N LYS A 59 15.25 24.71 20.98
CA LYS A 59 14.70 24.67 19.62
C LYS A 59 15.69 24.20 18.54
N GLU A 60 16.99 24.26 18.80
CA GLU A 60 18.05 23.92 17.84
C GLU A 60 18.78 22.61 18.20
N ILE A 61 18.40 21.98 19.32
CA ILE A 61 19.04 20.73 19.76
C ILE A 61 18.68 19.56 18.84
N ASP A 62 17.50 19.62 18.23
CA ASP A 62 17.01 18.66 17.24
C ASP A 62 17.97 18.55 16.05
N ALA A 63 18.51 19.67 15.56
CA ALA A 63 19.50 19.68 14.49
C ALA A 63 20.74 18.85 14.84
N ILE A 64 21.25 18.98 16.07
CA ILE A 64 22.41 18.22 16.56
C ILE A 64 22.08 16.73 16.65
N VAL A 65 20.92 16.39 17.25
CA VAL A 65 20.50 14.99 17.43
C VAL A 65 20.25 14.32 16.08
N LEU A 66 19.52 14.97 15.17
CA LEU A 66 19.21 14.45 13.85
C LEU A 66 20.46 14.26 13.00
N ASN A 67 21.41 15.20 13.05
CA ASN A 67 22.67 15.07 12.30
C ASN A 67 23.54 13.93 12.83
N ASN A 68 23.68 13.82 14.15
CA ASN A 68 24.42 12.71 14.79
C ASN A 68 23.75 11.36 14.51
N TYR A 69 22.42 11.30 14.59
CA TYR A 69 21.66 10.09 14.27
C TYR A 69 21.86 9.69 12.81
N ARG A 70 21.69 10.63 11.87
CA ARG A 70 21.90 10.39 10.43
C ARG A 70 23.30 9.87 10.13
N THR A 71 24.32 10.46 10.74
CA THR A 71 25.72 10.06 10.57
C THR A 71 25.96 8.65 11.10
N LYS A 72 25.49 8.35 12.32
CA LYS A 72 25.61 7.01 12.92
C LYS A 72 24.84 5.96 12.12
N LEU A 73 23.62 6.27 11.69
CA LEU A 73 22.79 5.37 10.89
C LEU A 73 23.45 5.09 9.53
N SER A 74 23.94 6.12 8.83
CA SER A 74 24.64 5.95 7.55
C SER A 74 25.90 5.09 7.69
N LYS A 75 26.70 5.32 8.74
CA LYS A 75 27.88 4.49 9.05
C LYS A 75 27.48 3.04 9.35
N ALA A 76 26.45 2.82 10.16
CA ALA A 76 25.96 1.49 10.49
C ALA A 76 25.46 0.75 9.24
N LEU A 77 24.66 1.40 8.40
CA LEU A 77 24.17 0.83 7.14
C LEU A 77 25.31 0.48 6.17
N ALA A 78 26.35 1.32 6.08
CA ALA A 78 27.52 1.04 5.25
C ALA A 78 28.30 -0.19 5.76
N LEU A 79 28.44 -0.35 7.08
CA LEU A 79 29.05 -1.55 7.67
C LEU A 79 28.17 -2.79 7.45
N THR A 80 26.86 -2.68 7.61
CA THR A 80 25.91 -3.77 7.35
C THR A 80 25.96 -4.23 5.89
N ALA A 81 25.99 -3.29 4.93
CA ALA A 81 26.09 -3.60 3.51
C ALA A 81 27.39 -4.36 3.17
N ARG A 82 28.51 -4.04 3.82
CA ARG A 82 29.78 -4.78 3.65
C ARG A 82 29.71 -6.21 4.19
N SER A 83 28.94 -6.44 5.23
CA SER A 83 28.72 -7.78 5.81
C SER A 83 27.59 -8.56 5.12
N LEU A 84 26.81 -7.92 4.24
CA LEU A 84 25.66 -8.53 3.58
C LEU A 84 25.99 -9.81 2.80
N PRO A 85 27.12 -9.94 2.07
CA PRO A 85 27.44 -11.18 1.35
C PRO A 85 27.56 -12.42 2.27
N SER A 86 28.09 -12.25 3.48
CA SER A 86 28.16 -13.34 4.48
C SER A 86 26.82 -13.71 5.09
N ILE A 87 25.85 -12.79 5.06
CA ILE A 87 24.48 -13.04 5.52
C ILE A 87 23.67 -13.69 4.39
N GLN A 88 23.94 -13.31 3.14
CA GLN A 88 23.29 -13.82 1.94
C GLN A 88 23.59 -15.32 1.70
N SER A 89 24.67 -15.88 2.25
CA SER A 89 24.91 -17.33 2.21
C SER A 89 23.90 -18.13 3.05
N ASP A 90 23.17 -17.50 3.97
CA ASP A 90 22.09 -18.17 4.71
C ASP A 90 20.80 -18.17 3.88
N GLU A 91 20.45 -19.33 3.34
CA GLU A 91 19.25 -19.52 2.53
C GLU A 91 17.96 -19.13 3.25
N ARG A 92 17.92 -19.17 4.59
CA ARG A 92 16.73 -18.82 5.37
C ARG A 92 16.43 -17.33 5.33
N LEU A 93 17.45 -16.50 5.13
CA LEU A 93 17.34 -15.04 5.11
C LEU A 93 17.07 -14.50 3.70
N GLN A 94 17.33 -15.30 2.66
CA GLN A 94 17.13 -14.92 1.26
C GLN A 94 15.73 -14.40 0.97
N PRO A 95 14.62 -15.04 1.40
CA PRO A 95 13.28 -14.52 1.11
C PRO A 95 13.04 -13.16 1.76
N LEU A 96 13.53 -12.95 2.97
CA LEU A 96 13.38 -11.67 3.66
C LEU A 96 14.20 -10.57 2.98
N LEU A 97 15.44 -10.86 2.61
CA LEU A 97 16.33 -9.90 1.96
C LEU A 97 15.86 -9.51 0.55
N ASN A 98 15.46 -10.51 -0.26
CA ASN A 98 15.02 -10.28 -1.63
C ASN A 98 13.64 -9.62 -1.70
N HIS A 99 12.80 -9.83 -0.70
CA HIS A 99 11.46 -9.27 -0.68
C HIS A 99 11.31 -8.04 0.22
N LEU A 100 12.31 -7.62 1.00
CA LEU A 100 12.15 -6.51 1.97
C LEU A 100 11.52 -5.24 1.37
N SER A 101 11.92 -4.86 0.15
CA SER A 101 11.41 -3.69 -0.59
C SER A 101 10.06 -3.90 -1.29
N HIS A 102 9.63 -5.15 -1.43
CA HIS A 102 8.43 -5.55 -2.18
C HIS A 102 7.39 -6.27 -1.30
N SER A 103 7.76 -6.60 -0.07
CA SER A 103 6.98 -7.36 0.90
C SER A 103 5.80 -6.51 1.35
N TYR A 104 4.62 -7.05 1.10
CA TYR A 104 3.38 -6.47 1.56
C TYR A 104 3.16 -6.84 3.03
N VAL A 105 3.16 -5.84 3.92
CA VAL A 105 2.97 -6.00 5.38
C VAL A 105 1.50 -5.73 5.79
N GLY A 106 0.58 -5.66 4.83
CA GLY A 106 -0.83 -5.37 5.08
C GLY A 106 -1.69 -6.63 5.31
N PRO A 107 -3.02 -6.46 5.46
CA PRO A 107 -3.95 -7.57 5.65
C PRO A 107 -3.90 -8.57 4.51
N ASP A 108 -3.90 -9.87 4.84
CA ASP A 108 -4.04 -10.93 3.85
C ASP A 108 -5.49 -10.99 3.33
N TYR A 109 -5.64 -10.80 2.01
CA TYR A 109 -6.92 -10.84 1.29
C TYR A 109 -7.22 -12.21 0.67
N SER A 110 -6.42 -13.24 0.95
CA SER A 110 -6.72 -14.63 0.57
C SER A 110 -7.96 -15.16 1.31
N VAL A 111 -8.07 -14.87 2.60
CA VAL A 111 -9.17 -15.29 3.46
C VAL A 111 -10.32 -14.29 3.36
N GLN A 112 -11.49 -14.75 2.91
CA GLN A 112 -12.73 -13.98 2.85
C GLN A 112 -13.14 -13.47 4.23
N LYS A 113 -12.61 -12.31 4.65
CA LYS A 113 -13.08 -11.60 5.83
C LYS A 113 -14.18 -10.62 5.41
N ASN A 114 -15.43 -11.05 5.55
CA ASN A 114 -16.62 -10.21 5.76
C ASN A 114 -16.80 -8.97 4.85
N THR A 115 -16.26 -8.92 3.64
CA THR A 115 -16.83 -8.06 2.59
C THR A 115 -18.16 -8.68 2.20
N GLY A 116 -19.27 -7.97 2.48
CA GLY A 116 -20.63 -8.48 2.29
C GLY A 116 -20.85 -9.14 0.93
N LYS A 117 -21.84 -10.04 0.84
CA LYS A 117 -22.12 -10.80 -0.39
C LYS A 117 -22.33 -9.85 -1.58
N ILE A 118 -21.36 -9.79 -2.49
CA ILE A 118 -21.45 -9.05 -3.75
C ILE A 118 -22.19 -9.93 -4.76
N SER A 119 -23.23 -9.37 -5.40
CA SER A 119 -23.92 -10.04 -6.50
C SER A 119 -23.27 -9.70 -7.84
N LEU A 120 -23.41 -10.57 -8.86
CA LEU A 120 -22.78 -10.38 -10.17
C LEU A 120 -23.28 -9.12 -10.88
N GLU A 121 -24.54 -8.77 -10.67
CA GLU A 121 -25.22 -7.60 -11.27
C GLU A 121 -24.66 -6.29 -10.71
N GLN A 122 -24.11 -6.31 -9.48
CA GLN A 122 -23.57 -5.13 -8.84
C GLN A 122 -22.18 -4.74 -9.37
N ILE A 123 -21.43 -5.68 -9.96
CA ILE A 123 -20.03 -5.47 -10.35
C ILE A 123 -19.86 -4.26 -11.28
N ASP A 124 -20.75 -4.07 -12.25
CA ASP A 124 -20.66 -2.93 -13.18
C ASP A 124 -20.78 -1.60 -12.42
N SER A 125 -21.70 -1.51 -11.46
CA SER A 125 -21.87 -0.31 -10.63
C SER A 125 -20.69 -0.07 -9.67
N LEU A 126 -20.17 -1.15 -9.07
CA LEU A 126 -19.02 -1.12 -8.17
C LEU A 126 -17.74 -0.74 -8.91
N SER A 127 -17.62 -1.10 -10.19
CA SER A 127 -16.46 -0.75 -11.02
C SER A 127 -16.26 0.76 -11.19
N VAL A 128 -17.36 1.52 -11.15
CA VAL A 128 -17.36 2.97 -11.30
C VAL A 128 -17.13 3.66 -9.96
N LYS A 129 -17.77 3.16 -8.90
CA LYS A 129 -17.79 3.81 -7.59
C LYS A 129 -16.65 3.37 -6.67
N SER A 130 -16.31 2.08 -6.68
CA SER A 130 -15.54 1.47 -5.60
C SER A 130 -14.24 0.80 -6.06
N PHE A 131 -14.02 0.66 -7.37
CA PHE A 131 -12.78 0.06 -7.86
C PHE A 131 -11.67 1.11 -8.01
N PRO A 132 -10.42 0.77 -7.62
CA PRO A 132 -9.28 1.57 -8.01
C PRO A 132 -9.10 1.55 -9.53
N LEU A 133 -8.39 2.54 -10.05
CA LEU A 133 -8.24 2.78 -11.49
C LEU A 133 -7.72 1.54 -12.26
N CYS A 134 -6.83 0.75 -11.66
CA CYS A 134 -6.33 -0.50 -12.26
C CYS A 134 -7.42 -1.54 -12.51
N MET A 135 -8.33 -1.73 -11.56
CA MET A 135 -9.41 -2.71 -11.67
C MET A 135 -10.57 -2.17 -12.50
N ARG A 136 -10.83 -0.85 -12.45
CA ARG A 136 -11.79 -0.19 -13.34
C ARG A 136 -11.39 -0.33 -14.81
N GLN A 137 -10.09 -0.20 -15.11
CA GLN A 137 -9.56 -0.40 -16.46
C GLN A 137 -9.74 -1.85 -16.93
N LEU A 138 -9.41 -2.83 -16.09
CA LEU A 138 -9.57 -4.25 -16.41
C LEU A 138 -11.04 -4.64 -16.63
N HIS A 139 -11.94 -4.15 -15.77
CA HIS A 139 -13.37 -4.37 -15.92
C HIS A 139 -13.89 -3.82 -17.25
N ARG A 140 -13.53 -2.57 -17.58
CA ARG A 140 -13.93 -1.94 -18.84
C ARG A 140 -13.38 -2.70 -20.04
N ALA A 141 -12.10 -3.05 -20.04
CA ALA A 141 -11.49 -3.80 -21.13
C ALA A 141 -12.14 -5.17 -21.32
N LEU A 142 -12.51 -5.85 -20.23
CA LEU A 142 -13.24 -7.10 -20.27
C LEU A 142 -14.63 -6.94 -20.91
N ARG A 143 -15.37 -5.88 -20.54
CA ARG A 143 -16.71 -5.61 -21.10
C ARG A 143 -16.66 -5.14 -22.56
N ASP A 144 -15.62 -4.39 -22.93
CA ASP A 144 -15.47 -3.83 -24.28
C ASP A 144 -14.96 -4.90 -25.27
N ASN A 145 -14.02 -5.74 -24.86
CA ASN A 145 -13.36 -6.73 -25.73
C ASN A 145 -13.90 -8.15 -25.56
N HIS A 146 -14.74 -8.38 -24.54
CA HIS A 146 -15.23 -9.70 -24.13
C HIS A 146 -14.13 -10.74 -23.83
N HIS A 147 -12.91 -10.27 -23.56
CA HIS A 147 -11.75 -11.11 -23.22
C HIS A 147 -10.69 -10.31 -22.47
N LEU A 148 -9.84 -11.01 -21.71
CA LEU A 148 -8.61 -10.47 -21.12
C LEU A 148 -7.46 -11.45 -21.31
N ARG A 149 -6.27 -10.91 -21.60
CA ARG A 149 -5.00 -11.66 -21.61
C ARG A 149 -4.62 -12.16 -20.22
N HIS A 150 -3.68 -13.10 -20.15
CA HIS A 150 -3.32 -13.83 -18.93
C HIS A 150 -3.08 -12.92 -17.71
N GLY A 151 -2.20 -11.91 -17.84
CA GLY A 151 -1.92 -10.97 -16.74
C GLY A 151 -3.16 -10.22 -16.25
N GLY A 152 -4.08 -9.86 -17.16
CA GLY A 152 -5.36 -9.23 -16.82
C GLY A 152 -6.31 -10.17 -16.10
N ARG A 153 -6.42 -11.43 -16.56
CA ARG A 153 -7.24 -12.46 -15.90
C ARG A 153 -6.76 -12.72 -14.48
N MET A 154 -5.44 -12.78 -14.26
CA MET A 154 -4.86 -13.01 -12.94
C MET A 154 -5.08 -11.81 -12.01
N GLN A 155 -4.68 -10.61 -12.42
CA GLN A 155 -4.81 -9.41 -11.59
C GLN A 155 -6.29 -9.13 -11.22
N TYR A 156 -7.19 -9.20 -12.20
CA TYR A 156 -8.60 -8.90 -11.98
C TYR A 156 -9.35 -10.05 -11.30
N GLY A 157 -9.10 -11.30 -11.70
CA GLY A 157 -9.75 -12.47 -11.14
C GLY A 157 -9.46 -12.65 -9.65
N LEU A 158 -8.19 -12.47 -9.25
CA LEU A 158 -7.83 -12.53 -7.83
C LEU A 158 -8.39 -11.34 -7.05
N PHE A 159 -8.42 -10.14 -7.64
CA PHE A 159 -9.10 -9.01 -7.02
C PHE A 159 -10.60 -9.29 -6.77
N LEU A 160 -11.31 -9.82 -7.76
CA LEU A 160 -12.72 -10.21 -7.65
C LEU A 160 -12.96 -11.24 -6.56
N LYS A 161 -12.11 -12.27 -6.47
CA LYS A 161 -12.12 -13.22 -5.36
C LYS A 161 -11.97 -12.51 -4.01
N GLY A 162 -10.99 -11.60 -3.90
CA GLY A 162 -10.69 -10.88 -2.66
C GLY A 162 -11.78 -9.90 -2.23
N ILE A 163 -12.64 -9.42 -3.13
CA ILE A 163 -13.82 -8.61 -2.76
C ILE A 163 -15.02 -9.47 -2.36
N GLY A 164 -14.98 -10.79 -2.62
CA GLY A 164 -15.96 -11.75 -2.10
C GLY A 164 -16.70 -12.57 -3.17
N LEU A 165 -16.30 -12.54 -4.44
CA LEU A 165 -16.90 -13.42 -5.45
C LEU A 165 -16.61 -14.88 -5.14
N THR A 166 -17.65 -15.73 -5.07
CA THR A 166 -17.46 -17.18 -4.91
C THR A 166 -16.90 -17.81 -6.18
N LEU A 167 -16.42 -19.05 -6.07
CA LEU A 167 -15.91 -19.78 -7.23
C LEU A 167 -16.99 -19.95 -8.30
N GLU A 168 -18.22 -20.27 -7.89
CA GLU A 168 -19.36 -20.48 -8.78
C GLU A 168 -19.69 -19.18 -9.52
N GLN A 169 -19.75 -18.07 -8.79
CA GLN A 169 -19.98 -16.74 -9.36
C GLN A 169 -18.84 -16.32 -10.30
N ALA A 170 -17.58 -16.61 -9.96
CA ALA A 170 -16.45 -16.29 -10.82
C ALA A 170 -16.49 -17.09 -12.13
N LEU A 171 -16.78 -18.39 -12.07
CA LEU A 171 -16.97 -19.22 -13.27
C LEU A 171 -18.10 -18.69 -14.14
N GLU A 172 -19.25 -18.35 -13.55
CA GLU A 172 -20.38 -17.76 -14.26
C GLU A 172 -20.01 -16.41 -14.91
N PHE A 173 -19.37 -15.53 -14.15
CA PHE A 173 -18.94 -14.20 -14.59
C PHE A 173 -18.03 -14.28 -15.82
N TRP A 174 -16.96 -15.07 -15.74
CA TRP A 174 -16.00 -15.21 -16.84
C TRP A 174 -16.60 -15.95 -18.03
N LYS A 175 -17.37 -17.03 -17.80
CA LYS A 175 -17.99 -17.82 -18.87
C LYS A 175 -18.98 -16.98 -19.68
N LYS A 176 -19.87 -16.26 -18.99
CA LYS A 176 -20.87 -15.41 -19.63
C LYS A 176 -20.24 -14.32 -20.48
N GLU A 177 -19.14 -13.72 -20.01
CA GLU A 177 -18.47 -12.66 -20.75
C GLU A 177 -17.67 -13.21 -21.94
N PHE A 178 -16.95 -14.32 -21.79
CA PHE A 178 -16.12 -14.89 -22.86
C PHE A 178 -16.97 -15.48 -24.00
N ILE A 179 -18.14 -16.04 -23.69
CA ILE A 179 -19.09 -16.50 -24.70
C ILE A 179 -19.59 -15.35 -25.58
N ARG A 180 -19.75 -14.13 -25.03
CA ARG A 180 -20.05 -12.93 -25.84
C ARG A 180 -18.93 -12.61 -26.82
N GLY A 181 -17.69 -12.87 -26.42
CA GLY A 181 -16.48 -12.83 -27.26
C GLY A 181 -16.36 -14.00 -28.23
N LYS A 182 -17.40 -14.83 -28.38
CA LYS A 182 -17.43 -16.02 -29.24
C LYS A 182 -16.43 -17.10 -28.84
N VAL A 183 -16.01 -17.13 -27.57
CA VAL A 183 -15.31 -18.29 -27.02
C VAL A 183 -16.31 -19.42 -26.89
N ASP A 184 -15.99 -20.55 -27.51
CA ASP A 184 -16.80 -21.76 -27.42
C ASP A 184 -16.93 -22.24 -25.96
N PRO A 185 -18.14 -22.64 -25.49
CA PRO A 185 -18.33 -23.09 -24.11
C PRO A 185 -17.43 -24.25 -23.69
N ASP A 186 -17.15 -25.21 -24.59
CA ASP A 186 -16.27 -26.34 -24.29
C ASP A 186 -14.80 -25.89 -24.24
N LYS A 187 -14.42 -24.94 -25.10
CA LYS A 187 -13.09 -24.28 -25.01
C LYS A 187 -12.95 -23.52 -23.68
N PHE A 188 -14.01 -22.88 -23.18
CA PHE A 188 -14.00 -22.24 -21.87
C PHE A 188 -13.75 -23.24 -20.75
N ASP A 189 -14.54 -24.33 -20.73
CA ASP A 189 -14.48 -25.33 -19.66
C ASP A 189 -13.14 -26.07 -19.63
N LYS A 190 -12.53 -26.31 -20.80
CA LYS A 190 -11.20 -26.96 -20.90
C LYS A 190 -10.03 -26.02 -20.62
N GLY A 191 -10.07 -24.78 -21.12
CA GLY A 191 -8.92 -23.87 -21.10
C GLY A 191 -8.92 -22.87 -19.93
N TYR A 192 -10.09 -22.38 -19.51
CA TYR A 192 -10.17 -21.24 -18.58
C TYR A 192 -10.73 -21.63 -17.21
N ALA A 193 -11.71 -22.53 -17.16
CA ALA A 193 -12.33 -22.94 -15.89
C ALA A 193 -11.31 -23.57 -14.93
N TYR A 194 -10.35 -24.34 -15.45
CA TYR A 194 -9.25 -24.90 -14.66
C TYR A 194 -8.43 -23.82 -13.95
N SER A 195 -7.98 -22.80 -14.69
CA SER A 195 -7.21 -21.68 -14.14
C SER A 195 -8.01 -20.92 -13.06
N ILE A 196 -9.31 -20.72 -13.28
CA ILE A 196 -10.18 -20.07 -12.29
C ILE A 196 -10.28 -20.93 -11.02
N ARG A 197 -10.52 -22.25 -11.12
CA ARG A 197 -10.56 -23.14 -9.94
C ARG A 197 -9.23 -23.20 -9.20
N HIS A 198 -8.12 -23.13 -9.93
CA HIS A 198 -6.78 -23.08 -9.35
C HIS A 198 -6.57 -21.81 -8.52
N ASN A 199 -7.04 -20.65 -8.99
CA ASN A 199 -6.98 -19.38 -8.24
C ASN A 199 -7.73 -19.43 -6.90
N TYR A 200 -8.70 -20.34 -6.75
CA TYR A 200 -9.48 -20.58 -5.52
C TYR A 200 -8.98 -21.82 -4.72
N GLY A 201 -7.80 -22.36 -5.05
CA GLY A 201 -7.21 -23.50 -4.34
C GLY A 201 -7.98 -24.82 -4.50
N LYS A 202 -8.82 -24.97 -5.54
CA LYS A 202 -9.60 -26.20 -5.79
C LYS A 202 -8.91 -27.19 -6.73
N GLU A 203 -7.77 -26.82 -7.30
CA GLU A 203 -6.98 -27.64 -8.24
C GLU A 203 -5.50 -27.65 -7.82
N GLY A 204 -4.70 -28.60 -8.34
CA GLY A 204 -3.25 -28.65 -8.15
C GLY A 204 -2.81 -28.84 -6.69
N LYS A 205 -1.77 -28.09 -6.24
CA LYS A 205 -1.28 -28.09 -4.84
C LYS A 205 -2.30 -27.52 -3.83
N ARG A 206 -3.48 -27.08 -4.29
CA ARG A 206 -4.54 -26.44 -3.49
C ARG A 206 -4.08 -25.15 -2.81
N THR A 207 -3.13 -24.45 -3.43
CA THR A 207 -2.65 -23.15 -2.97
C THR A 207 -3.72 -22.10 -3.24
N ASP A 208 -4.18 -21.44 -2.18
CA ASP A 208 -5.16 -20.38 -2.31
C ASP A 208 -4.47 -19.05 -2.66
N TYR A 209 -4.47 -18.69 -3.95
CA TYR A 209 -3.70 -17.54 -4.44
C TYR A 209 -4.19 -16.22 -3.84
N THR A 210 -3.26 -15.46 -3.27
CA THR A 210 -3.54 -14.14 -2.68
C THR A 210 -3.73 -13.09 -3.77
N PRO A 211 -4.73 -12.20 -3.63
CA PRO A 211 -4.86 -11.01 -4.48
C PRO A 211 -3.57 -10.18 -4.53
N TYR A 212 -3.29 -9.56 -5.69
CA TYR A 212 -2.05 -8.81 -5.86
C TYR A 212 -2.09 -7.46 -5.12
N CYS A 213 -1.06 -7.22 -4.31
CA CYS A 213 -0.83 -5.92 -3.70
C CYS A 213 -0.39 -4.87 -4.73
N CYS A 214 -0.48 -3.58 -4.37
CA CYS A 214 -0.08 -2.50 -5.27
C CYS A 214 1.38 -2.64 -5.71
N MET A 215 2.29 -3.00 -4.80
CA MET A 215 3.71 -3.15 -5.12
C MET A 215 3.95 -4.24 -6.18
N LYS A 216 3.30 -5.40 -6.07
CA LYS A 216 3.38 -6.46 -7.09
C LYS A 216 2.87 -5.95 -8.45
N ILE A 217 1.74 -5.25 -8.47
CA ILE A 217 1.16 -4.70 -9.70
C ILE A 217 2.03 -3.60 -10.34
N ILE A 218 2.80 -2.84 -9.55
CA ILE A 218 3.64 -1.73 -10.03
C ILE A 218 5.02 -2.24 -10.48
N MET A 219 5.59 -3.24 -9.78
CA MET A 219 6.98 -3.67 -9.97
C MET A 219 7.12 -4.92 -10.84
N SER A 220 6.09 -5.76 -10.94
CA SER A 220 6.13 -7.05 -11.65
C SER A 220 5.27 -7.02 -12.91
N ASN A 221 5.68 -7.77 -13.94
CA ASN A 221 4.95 -7.99 -15.20
C ASN A 221 4.36 -6.71 -15.82
N PRO A 222 5.20 -5.83 -16.40
CA PRO A 222 4.72 -4.62 -17.06
C PRO A 222 3.85 -4.96 -18.28
N PRO A 223 2.71 -4.26 -18.48
CA PRO A 223 1.80 -4.55 -19.58
C PRO A 223 2.40 -4.20 -20.95
N SER A 224 2.12 -5.01 -21.95
CA SER A 224 2.48 -4.77 -23.36
C SER A 224 1.28 -4.30 -24.19
N GLN A 225 1.46 -4.09 -25.49
CA GLN A 225 0.35 -3.74 -26.38
C GLN A 225 -0.74 -4.83 -26.37
N GLY A 226 -1.99 -4.41 -26.16
CA GLY A 226 -3.14 -5.30 -25.98
C GLY A 226 -3.36 -5.76 -24.54
N ASP A 227 -2.45 -5.44 -23.61
CA ASP A 227 -2.64 -5.68 -22.18
C ASP A 227 -3.27 -4.49 -21.48
N TYR A 228 -4.15 -4.81 -20.53
CA TYR A 228 -4.85 -3.82 -19.70
C TYR A 228 -4.53 -3.96 -18.20
N HIS A 229 -3.63 -4.88 -17.83
CA HIS A 229 -3.19 -5.10 -16.45
C HIS A 229 -2.12 -4.07 -16.03
N GLY A 230 -1.64 -4.18 -14.79
CA GLY A 230 -0.71 -3.24 -14.19
C GLY A 230 -1.39 -2.06 -13.48
N CYS A 231 -0.57 -1.11 -13.01
CA CYS A 231 -1.02 0.13 -12.37
C CYS A 231 -1.08 1.27 -13.39
N PRO A 232 -2.25 1.89 -13.64
CA PRO A 232 -2.37 3.00 -14.60
C PRO A 232 -1.49 4.20 -14.25
N PHE A 233 -1.29 4.49 -12.96
CA PHE A 233 -0.41 5.58 -12.51
C PHE A 233 1.08 5.34 -12.83
N ARG A 234 1.48 4.09 -13.07
CA ARG A 234 2.86 3.71 -13.43
C ARG A 234 3.03 3.44 -14.92
N HIS A 235 2.09 2.70 -15.51
CA HIS A 235 2.26 2.06 -16.81
C HIS A 235 1.50 2.76 -17.94
N SER A 236 0.56 3.67 -17.64
CA SER A 236 -0.06 4.48 -18.70
C SER A 236 0.84 5.67 -19.03
N ASP A 237 0.87 6.04 -20.31
CA ASP A 237 1.42 7.32 -20.74
C ASP A 237 0.73 8.49 -20.01
N PRO A 238 1.45 9.55 -19.59
CA PRO A 238 0.86 10.66 -18.85
C PRO A 238 -0.30 11.37 -19.55
N GLU A 239 -0.25 11.54 -20.88
CA GLU A 239 -1.32 12.21 -21.62
C GLU A 239 -2.55 11.30 -21.73
N LEU A 240 -2.34 10.00 -21.97
CA LEU A 240 -3.43 9.02 -21.93
C LEU A 240 -4.07 8.93 -20.54
N LEU A 241 -3.26 8.97 -19.46
CA LEU A 241 -3.75 8.97 -18.09
C LEU A 241 -4.59 10.21 -17.81
N LYS A 242 -4.11 11.39 -18.23
CA LYS A 242 -4.84 12.66 -18.12
C LYS A 242 -6.21 12.59 -18.81
N GLN A 243 -6.26 12.11 -20.06
CA GLN A 243 -7.51 11.93 -20.80
C GLN A 243 -8.49 10.99 -20.07
N LYS A 244 -7.98 9.87 -19.53
CA LYS A 244 -8.80 8.93 -18.73
C LYS A 244 -9.35 9.62 -17.47
N LEU A 245 -8.54 10.38 -16.74
CA LEU A 245 -8.98 11.08 -15.53
C LEU A 245 -10.03 12.17 -15.85
N GLN A 246 -9.88 12.87 -16.97
CA GLN A 246 -10.90 13.82 -17.46
C GLN A 246 -12.22 13.12 -17.78
N LEU A 247 -12.18 11.96 -18.44
CA LEU A 247 -13.37 11.15 -18.70
C LEU A 247 -14.07 10.72 -17.42
N TYR A 248 -13.30 10.48 -16.36
CA TYR A 248 -13.81 10.14 -15.03
C TYR A 248 -14.21 11.37 -14.19
N LYS A 249 -14.28 12.55 -14.82
CA LYS A 249 -14.76 13.80 -14.24
C LYS A 249 -13.93 14.27 -13.03
N ILE A 250 -12.65 13.91 -13.00
CA ILE A 250 -11.72 14.44 -12.00
C ILE A 250 -11.45 15.93 -12.31
N PRO A 251 -11.50 16.82 -11.31
CA PRO A 251 -11.29 18.25 -11.54
C PRO A 251 -9.88 18.53 -12.09
N PRO A 252 -9.70 19.51 -12.99
CA PRO A 252 -8.40 19.78 -13.62
C PRO A 252 -7.25 20.03 -12.63
N SER A 253 -7.53 20.72 -11.51
CA SER A 253 -6.55 20.94 -10.43
C SER A 253 -6.10 19.63 -9.79
N GLY A 254 -7.04 18.72 -9.53
CA GLY A 254 -6.76 17.38 -9.00
C GLY A 254 -5.97 16.51 -9.97
N ILE A 255 -6.25 16.60 -11.27
CA ILE A 255 -5.47 15.91 -12.30
C ILE A 255 -4.01 16.37 -12.28
N THR A 256 -3.75 17.68 -12.20
CA THR A 256 -2.39 18.22 -12.09
C THR A 256 -1.65 17.65 -10.88
N GLN A 257 -2.29 17.61 -9.70
CA GLN A 257 -1.71 17.05 -8.48
C GLN A 257 -1.39 15.55 -8.62
N ILE A 258 -2.31 14.78 -9.22
CA ILE A 258 -2.08 13.35 -9.50
C ILE A 258 -0.87 13.17 -10.41
N LEU A 259 -0.75 13.95 -11.49
CA LEU A 259 0.36 13.85 -12.44
C LEU A 259 1.69 14.27 -11.83
N GLU A 260 1.70 15.23 -10.90
CA GLU A 260 2.90 15.60 -10.14
C GLU A 260 3.38 14.45 -9.24
N LEU A 261 2.47 13.77 -8.55
CA LEU A 261 2.78 12.57 -7.77
C LEU A 261 3.32 11.43 -8.65
N VAL A 262 2.73 11.23 -9.83
CA VAL A 262 3.23 10.26 -10.83
C VAL A 262 4.65 10.61 -11.28
N LYS A 263 4.93 11.89 -11.55
CA LYS A 263 6.27 12.36 -11.92
C LYS A 263 7.30 12.14 -10.80
N GLY A 264 6.88 12.26 -9.54
CA GLY A 264 7.68 11.91 -8.35
C GLY A 264 7.77 10.41 -8.07
N MET A 265 7.23 9.55 -8.93
CA MET A 265 7.15 8.09 -8.75
C MET A 265 6.33 7.65 -7.53
N HIS A 266 5.45 8.51 -7.02
CA HIS A 266 4.57 8.24 -5.87
C HIS A 266 3.22 7.64 -6.32
N TYR A 267 3.25 6.51 -7.02
CA TYR A 267 2.07 5.94 -7.70
C TYR A 267 0.91 5.56 -6.76
N GLN A 268 1.22 5.06 -5.56
CA GLN A 268 0.19 4.75 -4.57
C GLN A 268 -0.45 6.02 -4.00
N LEU A 269 0.33 7.07 -3.76
CA LEU A 269 -0.20 8.38 -3.35
C LEU A 269 -1.06 9.01 -4.45
N ALA A 270 -0.67 8.86 -5.71
CA ALA A 270 -1.51 9.27 -6.85
C ALA A 270 -2.86 8.54 -6.85
N CYS A 271 -2.87 7.24 -6.50
CA CYS A 271 -4.10 6.47 -6.34
C CYS A 271 -4.92 6.89 -5.10
N GLN A 272 -4.29 7.30 -4.00
CA GLN A 272 -4.95 7.90 -2.85
C GLN A 272 -5.60 9.23 -3.22
N LYS A 273 -4.88 10.09 -3.96
CA LYS A 273 -5.43 11.36 -4.42
C LYS A 273 -6.63 11.17 -5.35
N TYR A 274 -6.59 10.15 -6.21
CA TYR A 274 -7.75 9.74 -6.99
C TYR A 274 -8.91 9.25 -6.12
N PHE A 275 -8.65 8.50 -5.05
CA PHE A 275 -9.68 8.09 -4.09
C PHE A 275 -10.36 9.31 -3.45
N GLU A 276 -9.58 10.26 -2.92
CA GLU A 276 -10.07 11.50 -2.29
C GLU A 276 -11.02 12.26 -3.23
N LEU A 277 -10.58 12.49 -4.47
CA LEU A 277 -11.32 13.25 -5.46
C LEU A 277 -12.60 12.53 -5.95
N THR A 278 -12.62 11.19 -5.94
CA THR A 278 -13.79 10.41 -6.38
C THR A 278 -14.81 10.20 -5.26
N HIS A 279 -14.39 10.29 -4.00
CA HIS A 279 -15.26 10.12 -2.83
C HIS A 279 -15.61 11.44 -2.13
N ASP A 280 -15.05 12.56 -2.61
CA ASP A 280 -15.25 13.90 -2.03
C ASP A 280 -14.83 13.96 -0.56
N VAL A 281 -13.63 13.47 -0.27
CA VAL A 281 -13.01 13.46 1.07
C VAL A 281 -11.64 14.13 1.05
N ASP A 282 -11.32 14.91 2.10
CA ASP A 282 -10.06 15.65 2.20
C ASP A 282 -8.88 14.77 2.65
N ASP A 283 -9.15 13.77 3.50
CA ASP A 283 -8.18 12.79 3.98
C ASP A 283 -8.85 11.42 4.08
N ILE A 284 -8.14 10.40 3.60
CA ILE A 284 -8.59 9.01 3.65
C ILE A 284 -8.29 8.35 5.00
N GLY A 285 -7.35 8.88 5.78
CA GLY A 285 -7.00 8.35 7.11
C GLY A 285 -6.31 6.98 7.09
N PHE A 286 -5.85 6.50 5.92
CA PHE A 286 -5.09 5.26 5.78
C PHE A 286 -4.03 5.37 4.67
N SER A 287 -2.97 4.55 4.74
CA SER A 287 -2.01 4.44 3.64
C SER A 287 -2.43 3.29 2.72
N LEU A 288 -2.79 3.65 1.49
CA LEU A 288 -3.21 2.68 0.46
C LEU A 288 -2.01 1.86 -0.03
N ASN A 289 -2.11 0.54 0.13
CA ASN A 289 -1.10 -0.40 -0.35
C ASN A 289 -1.68 -1.63 -1.09
N HIS A 290 -3.00 -1.75 -1.20
CA HIS A 290 -3.67 -2.88 -1.85
C HIS A 290 -4.96 -2.48 -2.61
N PRO A 291 -5.24 -3.02 -3.81
CA PRO A 291 -6.51 -2.76 -4.51
C PRO A 291 -7.76 -3.18 -3.73
N ASN A 292 -7.75 -4.36 -3.09
CA ASN A 292 -8.84 -4.78 -2.20
C ASN A 292 -9.01 -3.85 -0.97
N GLN A 293 -7.95 -3.23 -0.46
CA GLN A 293 -8.07 -2.19 0.58
C GLN A 293 -8.84 -0.98 0.06
N TYR A 294 -8.47 -0.47 -1.13
CA TYR A 294 -9.21 0.62 -1.78
C TYR A 294 -10.70 0.30 -1.84
N PHE A 295 -11.04 -0.89 -2.30
CA PHE A 295 -12.43 -1.33 -2.41
C PHE A 295 -13.14 -1.34 -1.05
N THR A 296 -12.55 -1.97 -0.04
CA THR A 296 -13.16 -2.06 1.29
C THR A 296 -13.38 -0.67 1.91
N GLU A 297 -12.42 0.23 1.80
CA GLU A 297 -12.55 1.60 2.33
C GLU A 297 -13.59 2.42 1.56
N SER A 298 -13.64 2.27 0.23
CA SER A 298 -14.71 2.87 -0.57
C SER A 298 -16.10 2.37 -0.13
N GLN A 299 -16.27 1.06 0.05
CA GLN A 299 -17.54 0.48 0.49
C GLN A 299 -17.94 0.96 1.88
N LYS A 300 -16.99 1.13 2.81
CA LYS A 300 -17.25 1.69 4.15
C LYS A 300 -17.78 3.11 4.10
N LEU A 301 -17.17 3.96 3.26
CA LEU A 301 -17.62 5.34 3.06
C LEU A 301 -19.02 5.40 2.45
N LEU A 302 -19.25 4.63 1.37
CA LEU A 302 -20.53 4.63 0.65
C LEU A 302 -21.68 4.01 1.47
N SER A 303 -21.37 3.10 2.40
CA SER A 303 -22.36 2.49 3.30
C SER A 303 -22.60 3.30 4.59
N GLY A 304 -21.96 4.47 4.73
CA GLY A 304 -22.11 5.37 5.88
C GLY A 304 -21.64 4.77 7.21
N GLY A 305 -20.63 3.90 7.20
CA GLY A 305 -20.08 3.27 8.41
C GLY A 305 -21.02 2.28 9.12
N LYS A 306 -22.20 1.98 8.56
CA LYS A 306 -23.06 0.91 9.07
C LYS A 306 -22.54 -0.42 8.55
N GLU A 307 -21.83 -1.15 9.40
CA GLU A 307 -21.76 -2.61 9.22
C GLU A 307 -23.19 -3.13 9.07
N LEU A 308 -23.43 -3.90 8.02
CA LEU A 308 -24.72 -4.53 7.72
C LEU A 308 -25.13 -5.40 8.92
N LYS A 309 -25.95 -4.83 9.82
CA LYS A 309 -26.62 -5.58 10.89
C LYS A 309 -27.51 -6.64 10.25
N LYS A 310 -27.12 -7.88 10.45
CA LYS A 310 -27.81 -9.10 10.05
C LYS A 310 -29.18 -9.15 10.73
N GLU A 311 -30.25 -9.26 9.96
CA GLU A 311 -31.51 -9.79 10.48
C GLU A 311 -31.29 -11.27 10.81
N LEU A 312 -31.30 -11.57 12.12
CA LEU A 312 -31.42 -12.93 12.61
C LEU A 312 -32.92 -13.24 12.66
N SER A 313 -33.39 -14.00 11.68
CA SER A 313 -34.69 -14.65 11.72
C SER A 313 -34.74 -15.59 12.92
N ASN A 314 -35.66 -15.25 13.82
CA ASN A 314 -35.97 -15.93 15.06
C ASN A 314 -36.46 -17.36 14.77
N SER A 315 -35.84 -18.38 15.37
CA SER A 315 -36.38 -19.75 15.44
C SER A 315 -35.75 -20.51 16.61
N GLY A 316 -36.53 -20.70 17.68
CA GLY A 316 -36.48 -21.91 18.51
C GLY A 316 -35.49 -21.97 19.69
N SER A 317 -36.00 -21.60 20.86
CA SER A 317 -35.64 -22.02 22.23
C SER A 317 -34.88 -23.35 22.39
N SER A 318 -33.83 -23.38 23.24
CA SER A 318 -33.88 -24.03 24.58
C SER A 318 -32.50 -24.13 25.29
N HIS A 319 -32.49 -23.68 26.55
CA HIS A 319 -31.69 -24.08 27.72
C HIS A 319 -30.16 -23.88 27.83
N GLN A 320 -29.83 -22.89 28.67
CA GLN A 320 -28.80 -22.83 29.73
C GLN A 320 -27.86 -24.03 29.93
N LYS A 321 -26.55 -23.75 29.96
CA LYS A 321 -25.73 -23.87 31.20
C LYS A 321 -24.38 -23.16 31.08
N SER A 322 -24.04 -22.52 32.19
CA SER A 322 -22.79 -21.85 32.54
C SER A 322 -21.58 -22.80 32.56
N ASN A 323 -20.42 -22.33 32.10
CA ASN A 323 -19.18 -22.54 32.88
C ASN A 323 -18.08 -21.55 32.48
N SER A 324 -17.55 -20.88 33.51
CA SER A 324 -16.35 -20.05 33.47
C SER A 324 -15.12 -20.94 33.46
N GLN A 325 -14.12 -20.64 32.61
CA GLN A 325 -12.73 -20.99 32.87
C GLN A 325 -11.78 -20.13 32.03
N GLU A 326 -10.88 -19.46 32.72
CA GLU A 326 -9.68 -18.80 32.20
C GLU A 326 -8.75 -19.80 31.52
N SER A 327 -8.11 -19.42 30.41
CA SER A 327 -6.69 -19.73 30.16
C SER A 327 -6.15 -19.08 28.87
N MET A 328 -5.08 -18.31 29.10
CA MET A 328 -3.82 -18.28 28.35
C MET A 328 -3.77 -17.91 26.85
N ASN A 329 -3.14 -16.74 26.64
CA ASN A 329 -2.12 -16.44 25.62
C ASN A 329 -1.84 -17.51 24.57
N SER A 330 -2.11 -17.18 23.31
CA SER A 330 -1.55 -17.87 22.15
C SER A 330 -1.03 -16.82 21.17
N ASN A 331 0.30 -16.62 21.17
CA ASN A 331 1.03 -15.89 20.15
C ASN A 331 0.78 -16.53 18.78
N CYS A 332 0.21 -15.77 17.85
CA CYS A 332 0.18 -16.16 16.43
C CYS A 332 1.35 -15.50 15.69
N THR A 333 2.32 -16.32 15.32
CA THR A 333 3.38 -15.99 14.37
C THR A 333 2.77 -15.78 12.98
N PRO A 334 3.15 -14.75 12.21
CA PRO A 334 2.65 -14.58 10.84
C PRO A 334 3.42 -15.51 9.89
N THR A 335 2.72 -16.48 9.30
CA THR A 335 3.25 -17.35 8.24
C THR A 335 3.29 -16.54 6.93
N SER A 336 4.49 -16.27 6.41
CA SER A 336 4.66 -15.66 5.09
C SER A 336 4.41 -16.70 3.99
N SER A 337 3.34 -16.55 3.22
CA SER A 337 3.10 -17.32 1.99
C SER A 337 3.96 -16.77 0.85
N ASN A 338 5.20 -17.25 0.75
CA ASN A 338 6.06 -16.99 -0.40
C ASN A 338 5.56 -17.81 -1.60
N THR A 339 5.06 -17.15 -2.62
CA THR A 339 4.84 -17.76 -3.95
C THR A 339 5.83 -17.10 -4.91
N THR A 340 6.72 -17.91 -5.48
CA THR A 340 7.81 -17.45 -6.37
C THR A 340 7.30 -17.35 -7.81
N ASP A 341 7.78 -16.34 -8.55
CA ASP A 341 7.39 -16.09 -9.95
C ASP A 341 7.73 -17.27 -10.90
N ALA A 342 8.66 -18.15 -10.51
CA ALA A 342 9.01 -19.38 -11.26
C ALA A 342 7.87 -20.43 -11.33
N GLU A 343 6.92 -20.40 -10.39
CA GLU A 343 5.79 -21.36 -10.40
C GLU A 343 4.66 -20.96 -11.36
N LEU A 344 4.65 -19.70 -11.83
CA LEU A 344 3.74 -19.22 -12.89
C LEU A 344 4.23 -19.62 -14.30
N GLU A 345 5.54 -19.78 -14.48
CA GLU A 345 6.20 -20.18 -15.74
C GLU A 345 5.77 -21.59 -16.19
N GLY A 346 5.52 -22.52 -15.26
CA GLY A 346 5.06 -23.88 -15.57
C GLY A 346 3.67 -23.97 -16.22
N LEU A 347 2.86 -22.91 -16.12
CA LEU A 347 1.57 -22.79 -16.80
C LEU A 347 1.71 -22.23 -18.23
N GLU A 348 2.82 -21.57 -18.57
CA GLU A 348 3.06 -21.02 -19.92
C GLU A 348 3.13 -22.12 -20.99
N ALA A 349 3.60 -23.32 -20.61
CA ALA A 349 3.67 -24.49 -21.49
C ALA A 349 2.31 -25.03 -21.95
N TYR A 350 1.21 -24.67 -21.26
CA TYR A 350 -0.15 -25.11 -21.63
C TYR A 350 -0.95 -24.06 -22.40
N PHE A 351 -0.45 -22.82 -22.49
CA PHE A 351 -1.18 -21.68 -23.06
C PHE A 351 -0.41 -20.95 -24.18
N THR A 352 0.64 -21.57 -24.71
CA THR A 352 1.43 -21.06 -25.86
C THR A 352 0.83 -21.41 -27.22
N GLU A 353 -0.36 -22.00 -27.28
CA GLU A 353 -1.14 -22.14 -28.52
C GLU A 353 -2.30 -21.13 -28.54
N ASP A 354 -1.97 -19.94 -29.07
CA ASP A 354 -2.78 -18.81 -29.57
C ASP A 354 -3.63 -17.95 -28.62
#